data_AF-A0A7Y2IRA1-F1
#
_entry.id   AF-A0A7Y2IRA1-F1
#
_cell.length_a   1.000
_cell.length_b   1.000
_cell.length_c   1.000
_cell.angle_alpha   90.00
_cell.angle_beta   90.00
_cell.angle_gamma   90.00
#
_symmetry.space_group_name_H-M   'P 1'
#
loop_
_entity.id
_entity.type
_entity.pdbx_description
1 polymer ?
#
loop_
_entity_poly.entity_id
_entity_poly.type
_entity_poly.pdbx_seq_one_letter_code
_entity_poly.pdbx_strand_id
1 'polypeptide(L)'
;MPLGPNLDTWLRAEISYNAPLTASTWVDITSDIHGARMVTGRQGGDGGNFRPREIQFKLRNNSGQWDRDNSSSPHYNNLRKGMAMRLTFSDDLFATPHRLGRVYCTNIAIGHFNTHSGAVMTGQDLLSTSLGRFNVEELERPAELTGTRVAAVLDHVGTPSALRDRIDSGTVMCPATTLNGNALSICQEMQRTEHGAFFCNNRGELVFLDRHTIYTDTDYSTVNFDLTEDHVSAADVVPSNFLDSQDVTEGSSSGVTGKVLTRGTTTANEIRIVRSINGTQAMYDGDVEAQAWAAGDGAISTVQALKEVTIKPISAPDLISDQLMLSHFEPLTSLGVNLPFVGHASNYDVDHRIETVTHEMTEQDWTMKLGLSPYDTNRQTRSDNWHEVGVANQTSGRPAE
;
A
#
# COMPACT_ATOMS: atom_id res chain seq x y z
N MET A 1 4.23 16.25 33.04
CA MET A 1 3.47 15.00 33.11
C MET A 1 3.17 14.59 31.69
N PRO A 2 3.42 13.35 31.25
CA PRO A 2 3.00 12.96 29.92
C PRO A 2 1.48 12.77 29.97
N LEU A 3 0.74 13.79 29.57
CA LEU A 3 -0.65 13.66 29.15
C LEU A 3 -0.64 13.08 27.73
N GLY A 4 -0.09 11.88 27.59
CA GLY A 4 -0.30 11.08 26.40
C GLY A 4 -1.77 10.65 26.38
N PRO A 5 -2.45 10.70 25.23
CA PRO A 5 -3.85 10.32 25.16
C PRO A 5 -3.95 8.82 25.50
N ASN A 6 -4.71 8.48 26.54
CA ASN A 6 -4.91 7.09 26.96
C ASN A 6 -5.56 6.33 25.80
N LEU A 7 -4.89 5.32 25.23
CA LEU A 7 -5.39 4.56 24.07
C LEU A 7 -6.83 4.06 24.30
N ASP A 8 -7.17 3.76 25.55
CA ASP A 8 -8.48 3.25 25.96
C ASP A 8 -9.63 4.19 25.61
N THR A 9 -9.41 5.49 25.36
CA THR A 9 -10.52 6.39 25.02
C THR A 9 -10.89 6.30 23.54
N TRP A 10 -9.91 6.26 22.63
CA TRP A 10 -10.13 6.41 21.20
C TRP A 10 -9.85 5.16 20.36
N LEU A 11 -9.08 4.20 20.86
CA LEU A 11 -8.78 2.96 20.15
C LEU A 11 -9.76 1.86 20.54
N ARG A 12 -10.24 1.10 19.56
CA ARG A 12 -10.97 -0.15 19.78
C ARG A 12 -10.29 -1.28 19.04
N ALA A 13 -9.86 -2.28 19.79
CA ALA A 13 -9.39 -3.55 19.26
C ALA A 13 -10.48 -4.59 19.46
N GLU A 14 -10.88 -5.25 18.37
CA GLU A 14 -12.00 -6.17 18.40
C GLU A 14 -11.66 -7.46 17.63
N ILE A 15 -12.20 -8.57 18.10
CA ILE A 15 -12.09 -9.87 17.45
C ILE A 15 -13.47 -10.46 17.17
N SER A 16 -13.54 -11.34 16.18
CA SER A 16 -14.73 -12.14 15.92
C SER A 16 -14.39 -13.61 15.90
N TYR A 17 -15.12 -14.38 16.70
CA TYR A 17 -15.04 -15.84 16.71
C TYR A 17 -15.80 -16.48 15.57
N ASN A 18 -16.30 -15.72 14.59
CA ASN A 18 -16.96 -16.31 13.43
C ASN A 18 -15.91 -16.79 12.43
N ALA A 19 -16.31 -17.74 11.57
CA ALA A 19 -15.42 -18.20 10.51
C ALA A 19 -15.05 -17.03 9.59
N PRO A 20 -13.89 -17.08 8.92
CA PRO A 20 -13.58 -16.17 7.82
C PRO A 20 -14.78 -16.08 6.87
N LEU A 21 -15.01 -14.90 6.27
CA LEU A 21 -15.99 -14.73 5.21
C LEU A 21 -17.48 -14.81 5.63
N THR A 22 -17.78 -14.87 6.93
CA THR A 22 -19.15 -14.78 7.47
C THR A 22 -19.39 -13.48 8.23
N ALA A 23 -20.65 -13.11 8.46
CA ALA A 23 -21.00 -11.93 9.25
C ALA A 23 -20.35 -12.03 10.64
N SER A 24 -19.63 -10.99 11.05
CA SER A 24 -18.82 -11.00 12.26
C SER A 24 -19.58 -10.40 13.45
N THR A 25 -19.72 -11.17 14.53
CA THR A 25 -20.04 -10.63 15.87
C THR A 25 -18.73 -10.24 16.54
N TRP A 26 -18.61 -8.96 16.90
CA TRP A 26 -17.37 -8.39 17.43
C TRP A 26 -17.37 -8.42 18.95
N VAL A 27 -16.25 -8.85 19.52
CA VAL A 27 -15.94 -8.80 20.95
C VAL A 27 -14.86 -7.76 21.13
N ASP A 28 -15.15 -6.75 21.95
CA ASP A 28 -14.18 -5.73 22.35
C ASP A 28 -13.15 -6.35 23.30
N ILE A 29 -11.88 -6.19 22.95
CA ILE A 29 -10.72 -6.69 23.69
C ILE A 29 -9.75 -5.55 24.03
N THR A 30 -10.21 -4.30 23.92
CA THR A 30 -9.39 -3.11 24.12
C THR A 30 -8.73 -3.09 25.50
N SER A 31 -9.45 -3.51 26.56
CA SER A 31 -8.90 -3.58 27.91
C SER A 31 -7.74 -4.57 28.07
N ASP A 32 -7.60 -5.52 27.13
CA ASP A 32 -6.50 -6.48 27.13
C ASP A 32 -5.30 -6.01 26.29
N ILE A 33 -5.43 -4.93 25.51
CA ILE A 33 -4.34 -4.44 24.66
C ILE A 33 -3.24 -3.80 25.52
N HIS A 34 -2.02 -4.28 25.34
CA HIS A 34 -0.77 -3.68 25.80
C HIS A 34 -0.08 -2.88 24.68
N GLY A 35 -0.37 -3.24 23.42
CA GLY A 35 0.10 -2.50 22.27
C GLY A 35 -0.46 -3.09 20.98
N ALA A 36 -0.48 -2.29 19.93
CA ALA A 36 -0.92 -2.72 18.62
C ALA A 36 0.04 -2.21 17.55
N ARG A 37 0.13 -2.94 16.45
CA ARG A 37 0.88 -2.51 15.27
C ARG A 37 0.07 -2.83 14.04
N MET A 38 -0.03 -1.88 13.11
CA MET A 38 -0.61 -2.10 11.80
C MET A 38 0.38 -1.66 10.72
N VAL A 39 0.46 -2.40 9.63
CA VAL A 39 1.23 -2.04 8.45
C VAL A 39 0.42 -2.37 7.20
N THR A 40 0.33 -1.42 6.27
CA THR A 40 -0.29 -1.59 4.94
C THR A 40 0.48 -0.84 3.86
N GLY A 41 0.13 -1.05 2.59
CA GLY A 41 0.63 -0.25 1.46
C GLY A 41 1.45 -1.01 0.42
N ARG A 42 2.18 -0.26 -0.40
CA ARG A 42 2.99 -0.73 -1.52
C ARG A 42 4.44 -1.01 -1.11
N GLN A 43 5.02 -2.10 -1.62
CA GLN A 43 6.45 -2.39 -1.44
C GLN A 43 7.26 -1.87 -2.63
N GLY A 44 8.32 -1.09 -2.37
CA GLY A 44 9.26 -0.62 -3.40
C GLY A 44 8.93 0.73 -4.04
N GLY A 45 7.90 1.44 -3.57
CA GLY A 45 7.42 2.69 -4.17
C GLY A 45 6.65 2.46 -5.47
N ASP A 46 6.57 3.47 -6.34
CA ASP A 46 5.78 3.40 -7.57
C ASP A 46 6.06 2.18 -8.45
N GLY A 47 4.99 1.57 -8.95
CA GLY A 47 5.03 0.33 -9.74
C GLY A 47 5.19 -0.95 -8.92
N GLY A 48 5.43 -0.84 -7.61
CA GLY A 48 5.54 -1.97 -6.70
C GLY A 48 4.22 -2.71 -6.43
N ASN A 49 4.31 -3.94 -5.95
CA ASN A 49 3.15 -4.71 -5.51
C ASN A 49 2.66 -4.22 -4.14
N PHE A 50 1.35 -4.23 -3.94
CA PHE A 50 0.79 -4.03 -2.60
C PHE A 50 1.00 -5.28 -1.75
N ARG A 51 1.51 -5.07 -0.54
CA ARG A 51 1.67 -6.16 0.44
C ARG A 51 0.35 -6.40 1.16
N PRO A 52 0.11 -7.64 1.63
CA PRO A 52 -0.91 -7.89 2.63
C PRO A 52 -0.74 -6.97 3.83
N ARG A 53 -1.85 -6.36 4.26
CA ARG A 53 -1.93 -5.66 5.52
C ARG A 53 -1.71 -6.64 6.66
N GLU A 54 -0.94 -6.22 7.64
CA GLU A 54 -0.69 -6.98 8.87
C GLU A 54 -1.13 -6.16 10.07
N ILE A 55 -1.86 -6.80 10.98
CA ILE A 55 -2.17 -6.25 12.31
C ILE A 55 -1.63 -7.21 13.36
N GLN A 56 -0.96 -6.66 14.37
CA GLN A 56 -0.50 -7.37 15.54
C GLN A 56 -1.09 -6.73 16.79
N PHE A 57 -1.67 -7.55 17.66
CA PHE A 57 -2.05 -7.17 19.02
C PHE A 57 -1.09 -7.82 20.01
N LYS A 58 -0.55 -7.01 20.92
CA LYS A 58 0.13 -7.45 22.13
C LYS A 58 -0.87 -7.38 23.26
N LEU A 59 -1.17 -8.51 23.88
CA LEU A 59 -2.28 -8.68 24.80
C LEU A 59 -1.77 -9.07 26.19
N ARG A 60 -2.36 -8.47 27.23
CA ARG A 60 -2.14 -8.87 28.62
C ARG A 60 -2.71 -10.27 28.83
N ASN A 61 -1.91 -11.17 29.38
CA ASN A 61 -2.29 -12.58 29.54
C ASN A 61 -1.98 -13.12 30.95
N ASN A 62 -2.12 -12.28 31.99
CA ASN A 62 -1.80 -12.64 33.37
C ASN A 62 -2.70 -13.78 33.92
N SER A 63 -3.93 -13.88 33.43
CA SER A 63 -4.92 -14.91 33.80
C SER A 63 -4.89 -16.14 32.87
N GLY A 64 -4.02 -16.16 31.86
CA GLY A 64 -4.03 -17.19 30.81
C GLY A 64 -5.26 -17.13 29.90
N GLN A 65 -5.99 -16.01 29.84
CA GLN A 65 -7.20 -15.86 29.01
C GLN A 65 -6.95 -16.02 27.51
N TRP A 66 -5.74 -15.72 27.03
CA TRP A 66 -5.37 -15.91 25.62
C TRP A 66 -4.76 -17.27 25.35
N ASP A 67 -4.65 -18.13 26.35
CA ASP A 67 -4.24 -19.52 26.20
C ASP A 67 -5.42 -20.38 25.74
N ARG A 68 -5.21 -21.14 24.65
CA ARG A 68 -6.23 -22.03 24.09
C ARG A 68 -6.54 -23.20 25.02
N ASP A 69 -5.57 -23.63 25.83
CA ASP A 69 -5.72 -24.79 26.70
C ASP A 69 -6.34 -24.44 28.06
N ASN A 70 -6.51 -23.15 28.35
CA ASN A 70 -7.15 -22.68 29.57
C ASN A 70 -8.69 -22.76 29.47
N SER A 71 -9.27 -23.81 30.05
CA SER A 71 -10.73 -23.99 30.10
C SER A 71 -11.50 -22.93 30.89
N SER A 72 -10.81 -22.16 31.74
CA SER A 72 -11.41 -21.05 32.49
C SER A 72 -11.37 -19.73 31.72
N SER A 73 -10.76 -19.70 30.53
CA SER A 73 -10.73 -18.50 29.69
C SER A 73 -12.12 -18.15 29.15
N PRO A 74 -12.51 -16.86 29.12
CA PRO A 74 -13.70 -16.40 28.39
C PRO A 74 -13.60 -16.64 26.88
N HIS A 75 -12.40 -16.88 26.35
CA HIS A 75 -12.12 -17.18 24.94
C HIS A 75 -11.93 -18.67 24.67
N TYR A 76 -12.11 -19.54 25.67
CA TYR A 76 -11.91 -20.99 25.52
C TYR A 76 -12.72 -21.56 24.34
N ASN A 77 -12.12 -22.52 23.62
CA ASN A 77 -12.59 -23.09 22.35
C ASN A 77 -12.74 -22.12 21.16
N ASN A 78 -12.70 -20.80 21.38
CA ASN A 78 -12.91 -19.83 20.32
C ASN A 78 -11.61 -19.39 19.65
N LEU A 79 -10.48 -19.41 20.38
CA LEU A 79 -9.15 -19.03 19.89
C LEU A 79 -8.66 -19.95 18.77
N ARG A 80 -8.70 -19.46 17.54
CA ARG A 80 -8.28 -20.21 16.34
C ARG A 80 -7.76 -19.30 15.23
N LYS A 81 -7.01 -19.89 14.30
CA LYS A 81 -6.64 -19.21 13.05
C LYS A 81 -7.91 -18.93 12.22
N GLY A 82 -7.93 -17.80 11.53
CA GLY A 82 -9.05 -17.34 10.71
C GLY A 82 -10.06 -16.46 11.44
N MET A 83 -9.95 -16.27 12.76
CA MET A 83 -10.78 -15.27 13.47
C MET A 83 -10.56 -13.89 12.86
N ALA A 84 -11.62 -13.13 12.63
CA ALA A 84 -11.46 -11.75 12.18
C ALA A 84 -10.92 -10.88 13.33
N MET A 85 -10.03 -9.97 13.01
CA MET A 85 -9.49 -8.97 13.91
C MET A 85 -9.70 -7.60 13.25
N ARG A 86 -10.03 -6.58 14.02
CA ARG A 86 -10.06 -5.21 13.50
C ARG A 86 -9.55 -4.21 14.51
N LEU A 87 -9.09 -3.10 13.98
CA LEU A 87 -8.67 -1.92 14.72
C LEU A 87 -9.52 -0.75 14.23
N THR A 88 -10.08 0.00 15.17
CA THR A 88 -10.99 1.10 14.89
C THR A 88 -10.64 2.28 15.79
N PHE A 89 -10.74 3.49 15.25
CA PHE A 89 -10.80 4.71 16.05
C PHE A 89 -12.26 5.06 16.33
N SER A 90 -12.61 5.24 17.59
CA SER A 90 -13.92 5.72 18.03
C SER A 90 -13.73 6.76 19.13
N ASP A 91 -14.14 7.98 18.88
CA ASP A 91 -14.21 9.04 19.89
C ASP A 91 -15.61 9.67 19.81
N ASP A 92 -16.02 10.36 20.86
CA ASP A 92 -17.28 11.11 20.94
C ASP A 92 -17.37 12.19 19.84
N LEU A 93 -16.22 12.60 19.29
CA LEU A 93 -16.11 13.50 18.14
C LEU A 93 -16.47 12.85 16.80
N PHE A 94 -16.44 11.51 16.68
CA PHE A 94 -16.78 10.81 15.45
C PHE A 94 -18.18 10.22 15.54
N ALA A 95 -19.09 10.71 14.70
CA ALA A 95 -20.44 10.13 14.58
C ALA A 95 -20.42 8.67 14.08
N THR A 96 -19.33 8.20 13.48
CA THR A 96 -19.14 6.82 13.05
C THR A 96 -17.71 6.37 13.33
N PRO A 97 -17.49 5.18 13.93
CA PRO A 97 -16.14 4.67 14.16
C PRO A 97 -15.35 4.50 12.84
N HIS A 98 -14.15 5.05 12.79
CA HIS A 98 -13.24 4.95 11.64
C HIS A 98 -12.45 3.66 11.71
N ARG A 99 -12.64 2.77 10.73
CA ARG A 99 -11.85 1.55 10.67
C ARG A 99 -10.45 1.89 10.20
N LEU A 100 -9.47 1.43 10.98
CA LEU A 100 -8.08 1.44 10.56
C LEU A 100 -7.74 0.26 9.71
N GLY A 101 -8.29 -0.91 10.03
CA GLY A 101 -8.05 -2.11 9.26
C GLY A 101 -8.78 -3.31 9.81
N ARG A 102 -9.02 -4.28 8.92
CA ARG A 102 -9.55 -5.60 9.26
C ARG A 102 -8.64 -6.67 8.65
N VAL A 103 -8.31 -7.66 9.46
CA VAL A 103 -7.48 -8.80 9.06
C VAL A 103 -8.04 -10.11 9.63
N TYR A 104 -7.45 -11.23 9.28
CA TYR A 104 -7.78 -12.54 9.83
C TYR A 104 -6.56 -13.13 10.55
N CYS A 105 -6.79 -13.62 11.76
CA CYS A 105 -5.76 -14.16 12.65
C CYS A 105 -5.02 -15.31 11.97
N THR A 106 -3.70 -15.19 11.84
CA THR A 106 -2.82 -16.22 11.29
C THR A 106 -2.09 -16.97 12.40
N ASN A 107 -1.86 -16.31 13.55
CA ASN A 107 -1.16 -16.87 14.68
C ASN A 107 -1.58 -16.23 16.01
N ILE A 108 -1.54 -17.03 17.08
CA ILE A 108 -1.62 -16.58 18.48
C ILE A 108 -0.43 -17.22 19.19
N ALA A 109 0.53 -16.41 19.61
CA ALA A 109 1.72 -16.88 20.32
C ALA A 109 1.64 -16.45 21.78
N ILE A 110 1.72 -17.42 22.70
CA ILE A 110 1.82 -17.15 24.13
C ILE A 110 3.29 -16.90 24.47
N GLY A 111 3.55 -15.89 25.30
CA GLY A 111 4.89 -15.56 25.73
C GLY A 111 4.90 -14.70 26.98
N HIS A 112 6.01 -14.00 27.18
CA HIS A 112 6.17 -13.05 28.28
C HIS A 112 6.62 -11.70 27.72
N PHE A 113 6.03 -10.62 28.23
CA PHE A 113 6.52 -9.26 28.03
C PHE A 113 7.27 -8.85 29.28
N ASN A 114 8.60 -8.91 29.27
CA ASN A 114 9.54 -8.57 30.36
C ASN A 114 9.11 -9.06 31.76
N THR A 115 8.14 -8.40 32.39
CA THR A 115 7.64 -8.62 33.75
C THR A 115 6.26 -9.30 33.85
N HIS A 116 5.55 -9.52 32.74
CA HIS A 116 4.18 -10.06 32.74
C HIS A 116 3.95 -11.12 31.66
N SER A 117 2.97 -12.00 31.85
CA SER A 117 2.54 -12.94 30.82
C SER A 117 1.81 -12.22 29.69
N GLY A 118 2.17 -12.52 28.46
CA GLY A 118 1.69 -11.86 27.26
C GLY A 118 1.19 -12.83 26.21
N ALA A 119 0.37 -12.34 25.30
CA ALA A 119 0.05 -13.02 24.06
C ALA A 119 0.24 -12.07 22.88
N VAL A 120 0.71 -12.60 21.76
CA VAL A 120 0.85 -11.87 20.50
C VAL A 120 -0.08 -12.50 19.49
N MET A 121 -1.13 -11.77 19.12
CA MET A 121 -2.06 -12.18 18.07
C MET A 121 -1.68 -11.44 16.78
N THR A 122 -1.38 -12.18 15.72
CA THR A 122 -1.05 -11.63 14.41
C THR A 122 -2.12 -12.04 13.41
N GLY A 123 -2.52 -11.10 12.54
CA GLY A 123 -3.43 -11.36 11.44
C GLY A 123 -3.02 -10.65 10.16
N GLN A 124 -3.47 -11.19 9.03
CA GLN A 124 -3.25 -10.64 7.70
C GLN A 124 -4.56 -10.53 6.93
N ASP A 125 -4.65 -9.59 5.99
CA ASP A 125 -5.84 -9.36 5.18
C ASP A 125 -6.11 -10.46 4.13
N LEU A 126 -7.10 -10.22 3.26
CA LEU A 126 -7.51 -11.15 2.21
C LEU A 126 -6.45 -11.38 1.14
N LEU A 127 -5.50 -10.46 0.93
CA LEU A 127 -4.42 -10.68 -0.03
C LEU A 127 -3.60 -11.89 0.36
N SER A 128 -3.25 -12.03 1.65
CA SER A 128 -2.53 -13.23 2.14
C SER A 128 -3.47 -14.39 2.45
N THR A 129 -4.57 -14.12 3.16
CA THR A 129 -5.36 -15.19 3.79
C THR A 129 -6.35 -15.88 2.86
N SER A 130 -6.76 -15.20 1.78
CA SER A 130 -7.49 -15.80 0.67
C SER A 130 -6.51 -16.04 -0.49
N LEU A 131 -6.07 -14.97 -1.14
CA LEU A 131 -5.42 -15.07 -2.47
C LEU A 131 -4.01 -15.68 -2.41
N GLY A 132 -3.25 -15.40 -1.35
CA GLY A 132 -1.91 -15.94 -1.15
C GLY A 132 -1.89 -17.44 -0.83
N ARG A 133 -3.03 -18.04 -0.50
CA ARG A 133 -3.14 -19.47 -0.13
C ARG A 133 -3.78 -20.35 -1.18
N PHE A 134 -4.59 -19.78 -2.06
CA PHE A 134 -5.31 -20.53 -3.08
C PHE A 134 -4.63 -20.41 -4.44
N ASN A 135 -4.57 -21.54 -5.14
CA ASN A 135 -4.17 -21.58 -6.54
C ASN A 135 -5.42 -21.55 -7.42
N VAL A 136 -5.27 -20.95 -8.59
CA VAL A 136 -6.15 -21.11 -9.73
C VAL A 136 -5.62 -22.27 -10.56
N GLU A 137 -6.48 -23.24 -10.83
CA GLU A 137 -6.14 -24.44 -11.61
C GLU A 137 -7.01 -24.49 -12.86
N GLU A 138 -6.35 -24.50 -14.02
CA GLU A 138 -6.93 -24.69 -15.34
C GLU A 138 -8.13 -23.77 -15.66
N LEU A 139 -8.06 -22.50 -15.22
CA LEU A 139 -9.12 -21.53 -15.49
C LEU A 139 -8.95 -20.95 -16.89
N GLU A 140 -9.66 -21.52 -17.87
CA GLU A 140 -9.74 -21.01 -19.23
C GLU A 140 -10.44 -19.65 -19.29
N ARG A 141 -9.78 -18.65 -19.89
CA ARG A 141 -10.31 -17.31 -20.07
C ARG A 141 -10.23 -16.87 -21.54
N PRO A 142 -11.30 -16.29 -22.10
CA PRO A 142 -11.23 -15.66 -23.41
C PRO A 142 -10.41 -14.36 -23.35
N ALA A 143 -10.25 -13.70 -24.51
CA ALA A 143 -9.77 -12.33 -24.53
C ALA A 143 -10.79 -11.43 -23.80
N GLU A 144 -10.33 -10.69 -22.81
CA GLU A 144 -11.19 -9.93 -21.91
C GLU A 144 -10.41 -8.83 -21.18
N LEU A 145 -11.10 -7.85 -20.61
CA LEU A 145 -10.45 -6.80 -19.83
C LEU A 145 -9.87 -7.33 -18.51
N THR A 146 -8.80 -6.71 -18.05
CA THR A 146 -8.08 -7.08 -16.80
C THR A 146 -9.01 -7.20 -15.59
N GLY A 147 -9.96 -6.28 -15.41
CA GLY A 147 -10.93 -6.30 -14.31
C GLY A 147 -11.88 -7.49 -14.35
N THR A 148 -12.33 -7.86 -15.56
CA THR A 148 -13.14 -9.06 -15.77
C THR A 148 -12.36 -10.32 -15.39
N ARG A 149 -11.05 -10.33 -15.71
CA ARG A 149 -10.15 -11.42 -15.34
C ARG A 149 -9.91 -11.49 -13.83
N VAL A 150 -9.68 -10.35 -13.18
CA VAL A 150 -9.55 -10.26 -11.71
C VAL A 150 -10.82 -10.80 -11.04
N ALA A 151 -12.00 -10.35 -11.45
CA ALA A 151 -13.27 -10.83 -10.90
C ALA A 151 -13.41 -12.36 -11.02
N ALA A 152 -13.05 -12.93 -12.18
CA ALA A 152 -13.11 -14.37 -12.42
C ALA A 152 -12.13 -15.17 -11.52
N VAL A 153 -10.91 -14.65 -11.30
CA VAL A 153 -9.97 -15.26 -10.35
C VAL A 153 -10.53 -15.24 -8.93
N LEU A 154 -11.11 -14.11 -8.51
CA LEU A 154 -11.73 -13.99 -7.19
C LEU A 154 -12.92 -14.93 -7.01
N ASP A 155 -13.72 -15.14 -8.07
CA ASP A 155 -14.83 -16.12 -8.07
C ASP A 155 -14.31 -17.54 -7.94
N HIS A 156 -13.26 -17.88 -8.70
CA HIS A 156 -12.68 -19.22 -8.71
C HIS A 156 -12.13 -19.63 -7.34
N VAL A 157 -11.45 -18.72 -6.63
CA VAL A 157 -10.96 -18.99 -5.26
C VAL A 157 -12.02 -18.76 -4.18
N GLY A 158 -13.28 -18.51 -4.56
CA GLY A 158 -14.40 -18.43 -3.64
C GLY A 158 -14.41 -17.18 -2.75
N THR A 159 -13.78 -16.08 -3.16
CA THR A 159 -13.83 -14.83 -2.39
C THR A 159 -15.23 -14.22 -2.53
N PRO A 160 -16.03 -14.04 -1.46
CA PRO A 160 -17.39 -13.51 -1.57
C PRO A 160 -17.43 -12.11 -2.19
N SER A 161 -18.49 -11.80 -2.93
CA SER A 161 -18.71 -10.45 -3.49
C SER A 161 -18.81 -9.38 -2.41
N ALA A 162 -19.34 -9.71 -1.23
CA ALA A 162 -19.40 -8.81 -0.07
C ALA A 162 -18.02 -8.43 0.52
N LEU A 163 -16.94 -9.05 0.04
CA LEU A 163 -15.57 -8.71 0.40
C LEU A 163 -14.79 -8.12 -0.78
N ARG A 164 -15.49 -7.68 -1.81
CA ARG A 164 -14.98 -6.95 -2.96
C ARG A 164 -15.68 -5.60 -2.96
N ASP A 165 -14.94 -4.54 -2.73
CA ASP A 165 -15.51 -3.20 -2.65
C ASP A 165 -15.63 -2.59 -4.04
N ARG A 166 -14.50 -2.51 -4.74
CA ARG A 166 -14.42 -1.97 -6.10
C ARG A 166 -13.48 -2.82 -6.95
N ILE A 167 -14.00 -3.37 -8.05
CA ILE A 167 -13.20 -4.05 -9.06
C ILE A 167 -13.45 -3.33 -10.38
N ASP A 168 -12.57 -2.38 -10.71
CA ASP A 168 -12.66 -1.65 -11.97
C ASP A 168 -12.58 -2.61 -13.15
N SER A 169 -13.25 -2.26 -14.25
CA SER A 169 -13.28 -3.11 -15.44
C SER A 169 -11.91 -3.21 -16.12
N GLY A 170 -11.05 -2.20 -15.95
CA GLY A 170 -9.78 -2.11 -16.65
C GLY A 170 -9.92 -1.50 -18.04
N THR A 171 -8.78 -1.11 -18.61
CA THR A 171 -8.68 -0.54 -19.96
C THR A 171 -7.90 -1.43 -20.92
N VAL A 172 -7.09 -2.34 -20.39
CA VAL A 172 -6.25 -3.25 -21.18
C VAL A 172 -7.00 -4.54 -21.46
N MET A 173 -7.01 -4.95 -22.73
CA MET A 173 -7.47 -6.27 -23.16
C MET A 173 -6.37 -7.30 -22.90
N CYS A 174 -6.67 -8.31 -22.10
CA CYS A 174 -5.79 -9.45 -21.92
C CYS A 174 -6.09 -10.51 -22.97
N PRO A 175 -5.07 -11.17 -23.57
CA PRO A 175 -5.28 -12.22 -24.55
C PRO A 175 -5.94 -13.46 -23.93
N ALA A 176 -6.60 -14.27 -24.77
CA ALA A 176 -7.16 -15.55 -24.35
C ALA A 176 -6.05 -16.49 -23.84
N THR A 177 -6.26 -17.10 -22.67
CA THR A 177 -5.26 -17.96 -22.03
C THR A 177 -5.90 -18.86 -20.96
N THR A 178 -5.16 -19.87 -20.50
CA THR A 178 -5.54 -20.69 -19.35
C THR A 178 -4.69 -20.27 -18.16
N LEU A 179 -5.34 -19.71 -17.14
CA LEU A 179 -4.67 -19.23 -15.93
C LEU A 179 -4.35 -20.40 -15.02
N ASN A 180 -3.09 -20.46 -14.57
CA ASN A 180 -2.58 -21.46 -13.64
C ASN A 180 -1.59 -20.82 -12.68
N GLY A 181 -1.77 -21.02 -11.37
CA GLY A 181 -0.84 -20.55 -10.35
C GLY A 181 -1.51 -19.84 -9.18
N ASN A 182 -0.70 -19.16 -8.37
CA ASN A 182 -1.19 -18.47 -7.17
C ASN A 182 -2.13 -17.31 -7.53
N ALA A 183 -3.31 -17.26 -6.90
CA ALA A 183 -4.32 -16.26 -7.21
C ALA A 183 -3.87 -14.82 -6.95
N LEU A 184 -3.13 -14.57 -5.86
CA LEU A 184 -2.57 -13.24 -5.59
C LEU A 184 -1.60 -12.82 -6.69
N SER A 185 -0.70 -13.72 -7.13
CA SER A 185 0.26 -13.44 -8.18
C SER A 185 -0.43 -13.07 -9.51
N ILE A 186 -1.49 -13.81 -9.88
CA ILE A 186 -2.27 -13.53 -11.09
C ILE A 186 -2.96 -12.16 -10.99
N CYS A 187 -3.61 -11.83 -9.85
CA CYS A 187 -4.22 -10.52 -9.67
C CYS A 187 -3.19 -9.38 -9.69
N GLN A 188 -2.00 -9.59 -9.10
CA GLN A 188 -0.90 -8.62 -9.15
C GLN A 188 -0.32 -8.47 -10.56
N GLU A 189 -0.38 -9.50 -11.40
CA GLU A 189 -0.03 -9.37 -12.83
C GLU A 189 -1.04 -8.50 -13.57
N MET A 190 -2.33 -8.59 -13.23
CA MET A 190 -3.37 -7.73 -13.81
C MET A 190 -3.18 -6.29 -13.35
N GLN A 191 -2.85 -6.08 -12.07
CA GLN A 191 -2.46 -4.77 -11.54
C GLN A 191 -1.31 -4.16 -12.35
N ARG A 192 -0.22 -4.92 -12.58
CA ARG A 192 0.93 -4.43 -13.34
C ARG A 192 0.57 -4.14 -14.79
N THR A 193 -0.28 -4.97 -15.40
CA THR A 193 -0.76 -4.77 -16.77
C THR A 193 -1.55 -3.46 -16.89
N GLU A 194 -2.41 -3.17 -15.91
CA GLU A 194 -3.13 -1.89 -15.87
C GLU A 194 -2.26 -0.70 -15.46
N HIS A 195 -1.09 -0.87 -14.84
CA HIS A 195 -0.48 0.19 -14.00
C HIS A 195 -1.44 0.69 -12.93
N GLY A 196 -2.27 -0.23 -12.45
CA GLY A 196 -3.33 0.02 -11.49
C GLY A 196 -2.91 -0.24 -10.06
N ALA A 197 -3.90 -0.49 -9.23
CA ALA A 197 -3.72 -0.84 -7.83
C ALA A 197 -4.53 -2.09 -7.49
N PHE A 198 -3.95 -3.02 -6.73
CA PHE A 198 -4.68 -4.17 -6.19
C PHE A 198 -4.34 -4.35 -4.72
N PHE A 199 -5.24 -3.94 -3.84
CA PHE A 199 -5.00 -3.89 -2.40
C PHE A 199 -6.26 -4.22 -1.58
N CYS A 200 -6.12 -4.20 -0.25
CA CYS A 200 -7.23 -4.36 0.67
C CYS A 200 -7.49 -3.06 1.45
N ASN A 201 -8.70 -2.54 1.32
CA ASN A 201 -9.16 -1.28 1.92
C ASN A 201 -9.24 -1.40 3.46
N ASN A 202 -9.53 -0.30 4.15
CA ASN A 202 -9.59 -0.27 5.62
C ASN A 202 -10.74 -1.10 6.21
N ARG A 203 -11.73 -1.47 5.40
CA ARG A 203 -12.84 -2.38 5.78
C ARG A 203 -12.47 -3.86 5.65
N GLY A 204 -11.31 -4.16 5.05
CA GLY A 204 -10.86 -5.53 4.78
C GLY A 204 -11.49 -6.11 3.51
N GLU A 205 -11.85 -5.26 2.55
CA GLU A 205 -12.41 -5.64 1.25
C GLU A 205 -11.36 -5.43 0.15
N LEU A 206 -11.41 -6.23 -0.90
CA LEU A 206 -10.49 -6.15 -2.03
C LEU A 206 -10.87 -5.00 -2.96
N VAL A 207 -9.85 -4.28 -3.42
CA VAL A 207 -9.96 -3.17 -4.35
C VAL A 207 -9.01 -3.42 -5.52
N PHE A 208 -9.54 -3.33 -6.74
CA PHE A 208 -8.78 -3.26 -7.99
C PHE A 208 -9.12 -1.94 -8.69
N LEU A 209 -8.11 -1.07 -8.83
CA LEU A 209 -8.21 0.20 -9.53
C LEU A 209 -7.47 0.09 -10.87
N ASP A 210 -8.09 0.54 -11.94
CA ASP A 210 -7.40 0.73 -13.20
C ASP A 210 -6.55 2.02 -13.20
N ARG A 211 -5.70 2.20 -14.22
CA ARG A 211 -4.86 3.40 -14.34
C ARG A 211 -5.66 4.70 -14.34
N HIS A 212 -6.83 4.72 -14.97
CA HIS A 212 -7.58 5.96 -15.18
C HIS A 212 -8.17 6.44 -13.87
N THR A 213 -8.78 5.52 -13.12
CA THR A 213 -9.33 5.77 -11.78
C THR A 213 -8.34 6.47 -10.86
N ILE A 214 -7.08 6.04 -10.86
CA ILE A 214 -6.03 6.63 -10.01
C ILE A 214 -5.81 8.13 -10.30
N TYR A 215 -6.07 8.60 -11.51
CA TYR A 215 -5.87 9.99 -11.92
C TYR A 215 -7.15 10.82 -12.03
N THR A 216 -8.33 10.19 -12.04
CA THR A 216 -9.61 10.91 -12.21
C THR A 216 -10.51 10.87 -11.00
N ASP A 217 -10.38 9.86 -10.15
CA ASP A 217 -11.19 9.76 -8.94
C ASP A 217 -10.66 10.74 -7.89
N THR A 218 -11.53 11.52 -7.26
CA THR A 218 -11.14 12.55 -6.30
C THR A 218 -10.44 11.97 -5.08
N ASP A 219 -10.79 10.73 -4.68
CA ASP A 219 -10.18 10.05 -3.53
C ASP A 219 -8.67 9.81 -3.72
N TYR A 220 -8.20 9.76 -4.98
CA TYR A 220 -6.80 9.53 -5.33
C TYR A 220 -6.14 10.71 -6.04
N SER A 221 -6.93 11.53 -6.76
CA SER A 221 -6.42 12.58 -7.65
C SER A 221 -6.39 13.97 -7.03
N THR A 222 -7.20 14.23 -6.01
CA THR A 222 -7.24 15.52 -5.32
C THR A 222 -6.56 15.40 -3.96
N VAL A 223 -5.85 16.45 -3.54
CA VAL A 223 -5.29 16.52 -2.19
C VAL A 223 -6.44 16.42 -1.19
N ASN A 224 -6.44 15.35 -0.39
CA ASN A 224 -7.49 15.09 0.60
C ASN A 224 -7.17 15.69 1.97
N PHE A 225 -5.91 16.07 2.18
CA PHE A 225 -5.44 16.63 3.44
C PHE A 225 -4.13 17.40 3.24
N ASP A 226 -3.96 18.49 3.98
CA ASP A 226 -2.72 19.27 4.02
C ASP A 226 -1.97 19.02 5.33
N LEU A 227 -0.83 18.35 5.22
CA LEU A 227 0.05 18.10 6.36
C LEU A 227 0.93 19.33 6.62
N THR A 228 0.60 20.04 7.70
CA THR A 228 1.33 21.25 8.16
C THR A 228 2.18 20.99 9.41
N GLU A 229 2.98 21.99 9.80
CA GLU A 229 3.83 21.95 11.00
C GLU A 229 3.05 21.71 12.31
N ASP A 230 1.76 22.05 12.33
CA ASP A 230 0.90 21.80 13.48
C ASP A 230 0.65 20.30 13.69
N HIS A 231 0.86 19.45 12.68
CA HIS A 231 0.54 18.02 12.75
C HIS A 231 1.75 17.13 13.03
N VAL A 232 2.96 17.66 12.88
CA VAL A 232 4.22 16.91 12.97
C VAL A 232 5.22 17.65 13.84
N SER A 233 6.00 16.91 14.62
CA SER A 233 7.12 17.55 15.31
C SER A 233 8.26 17.81 14.31
N ALA A 234 8.88 18.99 14.37
CA ALA A 234 9.99 19.37 13.49
C ALA A 234 11.21 18.42 13.56
N ALA A 235 11.34 17.63 14.64
CA ALA A 235 12.39 16.63 14.80
C ALA A 235 12.06 15.27 14.14
N ASP A 236 10.79 15.02 13.83
CA ASP A 236 10.28 13.77 13.25
C ASP A 236 10.16 13.82 11.71
N VAL A 237 10.31 15.00 11.11
CA VAL A 237 10.55 15.17 9.66
C VAL A 237 12.03 14.90 9.41
N VAL A 238 12.42 13.63 9.54
CA VAL A 238 13.76 13.19 9.15
C VAL A 238 13.74 13.03 7.63
N PRO A 239 14.50 13.84 6.84
CA PRO A 239 14.69 13.56 5.43
C PRO A 239 15.59 12.32 5.35
N SER A 240 15.02 11.14 5.56
CA SER A 240 15.81 9.92 5.77
C SER A 240 16.54 9.54 4.50
N ASN A 241 16.07 9.97 3.32
CA ASN A 241 16.83 10.04 2.09
C ASN A 241 16.17 11.07 1.16
N PHE A 242 16.76 12.27 1.00
CA PHE A 242 16.54 12.96 -0.27
C PHE A 242 17.00 12.01 -1.38
N LEU A 243 16.22 11.87 -2.44
CA LEU A 243 16.84 11.57 -3.72
C LEU A 243 17.65 12.82 -4.03
N ASP A 244 18.97 12.76 -3.76
CA ASP A 244 19.87 13.69 -4.43
C ASP A 244 19.60 13.54 -5.93
N SER A 245 19.58 14.68 -6.61
CA SER A 245 19.39 14.79 -8.05
C SER A 245 19.95 13.56 -8.80
N GLN A 246 19.13 12.93 -9.66
CA GLN A 246 19.47 11.93 -10.70
C GLN A 246 18.78 10.55 -10.64
N ASP A 247 17.45 10.53 -10.48
CA ASP A 247 16.67 9.34 -10.85
C ASP A 247 16.19 9.47 -12.30
N VAL A 248 16.91 8.85 -13.24
CA VAL A 248 16.42 8.58 -14.60
C VAL A 248 15.82 7.17 -14.59
N THR A 249 14.51 7.07 -14.84
CA THR A 249 13.84 5.77 -15.02
C THR A 249 14.00 5.35 -16.47
N GLU A 250 14.64 4.20 -16.70
CA GLU A 250 14.63 3.53 -18.00
C GLU A 250 13.51 2.47 -17.97
N GLY A 251 12.38 2.80 -18.62
CA GLY A 251 11.30 1.85 -18.86
C GLY A 251 11.69 0.88 -19.96
N SER A 252 11.54 -0.42 -19.71
CA SER A 252 11.67 -1.45 -20.74
C SER A 252 10.47 -2.38 -20.72
N SER A 253 9.70 -2.39 -21.81
CA SER A 253 8.56 -3.29 -21.99
C SER A 253 8.94 -4.38 -22.97
N SER A 254 8.43 -5.59 -22.73
CA SER A 254 8.47 -6.67 -23.70
C SER A 254 7.06 -6.87 -24.24
N GLY A 255 6.88 -6.63 -25.54
CA GLY A 255 5.66 -7.01 -26.24
C GLY A 255 5.61 -8.51 -26.55
N VAL A 256 4.48 -8.99 -27.07
CA VAL A 256 4.20 -10.40 -27.41
C VAL A 256 5.27 -11.05 -28.30
N THR A 257 6.04 -10.24 -29.03
CA THR A 257 7.12 -10.68 -29.93
C THR A 257 8.51 -10.81 -29.25
N GLY A 258 8.62 -10.59 -27.94
CA GLY A 258 9.88 -10.70 -27.18
C GLY A 258 10.88 -9.55 -27.44
N LYS A 259 10.44 -8.48 -28.09
CA LYS A 259 11.29 -7.32 -28.41
C LYS A 259 11.38 -6.41 -27.17
N VAL A 260 12.59 -6.25 -26.64
CA VAL A 260 12.92 -5.29 -25.58
C VAL A 260 13.13 -3.92 -26.22
N LEU A 261 12.38 -2.91 -25.77
CA LEU A 261 12.59 -1.52 -26.16
C LEU A 261 13.25 -0.78 -24.99
N THR A 262 14.36 -0.10 -25.23
CA THR A 262 15.10 0.66 -24.22
C THR A 262 15.20 2.12 -24.66
N ARG A 263 14.85 3.05 -23.76
CA ARG A 263 15.06 4.49 -23.94
C ARG A 263 16.19 4.94 -23.03
N GLY A 264 17.27 5.48 -23.59
CA GLY A 264 18.40 6.03 -22.83
C GLY A 264 18.67 7.49 -23.18
N THR A 265 19.03 8.31 -22.19
CA THR A 265 19.53 9.68 -22.40
C THR A 265 21.07 9.66 -22.43
N THR A 266 21.66 10.23 -23.48
CA THR A 266 23.12 10.27 -23.67
C THR A 266 23.73 11.53 -23.08
N THR A 267 24.20 11.45 -21.83
CA THR A 267 25.26 12.33 -21.31
C THR A 267 26.05 11.60 -20.23
N ALA A 268 27.37 11.54 -20.41
CA ALA A 268 28.24 10.46 -19.92
C ALA A 268 28.83 10.63 -18.51
N ASN A 269 28.35 11.54 -17.65
CA ASN A 269 29.05 11.86 -16.39
C ASN A 269 28.15 11.98 -15.14
N GLU A 270 27.02 11.27 -15.10
CA GLU A 270 26.13 11.25 -13.93
C GLU A 270 26.12 9.84 -13.33
N ILE A 271 26.20 9.74 -11.99
CA ILE A 271 26.07 8.47 -11.27
C ILE A 271 24.59 8.11 -11.32
N ARG A 272 24.22 7.25 -12.27
CA ARG A 272 22.84 6.85 -12.54
C ARG A 272 22.42 5.74 -11.59
N ILE A 273 21.44 5.99 -10.73
CA ILE A 273 20.62 4.91 -10.17
C ILE A 273 19.52 4.63 -11.20
N VAL A 274 19.72 3.60 -12.01
CA VAL A 274 18.73 3.16 -12.99
C VAL A 274 17.58 2.51 -12.25
N ARG A 275 16.41 3.16 -12.22
CA ARG A 275 15.15 2.49 -11.90
C ARG A 275 14.74 1.71 -13.14
N SER A 276 14.96 0.39 -13.12
CA SER A 276 14.52 -0.51 -14.17
C SER A 276 13.17 -1.08 -13.79
N ILE A 277 12.11 -0.65 -14.48
CA ILE A 277 10.81 -1.34 -14.43
C ILE A 277 10.89 -2.45 -15.49
N ASN A 278 11.28 -3.65 -15.06
CA ASN A 278 11.30 -4.83 -15.91
C ASN A 278 9.89 -5.45 -15.94
N GLY A 279 9.06 -5.01 -16.89
CA GLY A 279 7.78 -5.64 -17.18
C GLY A 279 7.95 -6.83 -18.11
N THR A 280 8.58 -7.92 -17.66
CA THR A 280 8.69 -9.16 -18.45
C THR A 280 7.38 -9.99 -18.44
N GLN A 281 6.35 -9.52 -17.73
CA GLN A 281 5.09 -10.25 -17.47
C GLN A 281 3.83 -9.38 -17.65
N ALA A 282 3.91 -8.25 -18.36
CA ALA A 282 2.70 -7.48 -18.63
C ALA A 282 1.97 -8.10 -19.84
N MET A 283 0.69 -8.46 -19.65
CA MET A 283 -0.11 -9.14 -20.68
C MET A 283 -0.78 -8.11 -21.59
N TYR A 284 0.00 -7.43 -22.43
CA TYR A 284 -0.55 -6.55 -23.47
C TYR A 284 -0.94 -7.35 -24.72
N ASP A 285 -2.09 -7.03 -25.31
CA ASP A 285 -2.55 -7.61 -26.60
C ASP A 285 -1.81 -7.03 -27.82
N GLY A 286 -1.02 -5.95 -27.65
CA GLY A 286 -0.25 -5.35 -28.76
C GLY A 286 0.96 -4.49 -28.37
N ASP A 287 1.92 -4.39 -29.29
CA ASP A 287 3.19 -3.65 -29.12
C ASP A 287 2.99 -2.12 -28.99
N VAL A 288 1.85 -1.58 -29.45
CA VAL A 288 1.56 -0.14 -29.42
C VAL A 288 1.34 0.37 -27.99
N GLU A 289 0.65 -0.39 -27.15
CA GLU A 289 0.44 -0.03 -25.74
C GLU A 289 1.74 -0.15 -24.93
N ALA A 290 2.52 -1.18 -25.21
CA ALA A 290 3.86 -1.35 -24.63
C ALA A 290 4.81 -0.20 -25.01
N GLN A 291 4.68 0.35 -26.22
CA GLN A 291 5.46 1.51 -26.71
C GLN A 291 5.00 2.84 -26.11
N ALA A 292 3.68 3.08 -26.04
CA ALA A 292 3.13 4.28 -25.40
C ALA A 292 3.57 4.37 -23.92
N TRP A 293 3.65 3.22 -23.24
CA TRP A 293 4.15 3.13 -21.87
C TRP A 293 5.63 3.51 -21.74
N ALA A 294 6.51 2.92 -22.55
CA ALA A 294 7.96 3.25 -22.52
C ALA A 294 8.23 4.73 -22.84
N ALA A 295 7.34 5.38 -23.60
CA ALA A 295 7.42 6.81 -23.89
C ALA A 295 7.01 7.69 -22.70
N GLY A 296 6.02 7.28 -21.90
CA GLY A 296 5.51 8.01 -20.73
C GLY A 296 6.43 7.99 -19.50
N ASP A 297 7.01 6.84 -19.17
CA ASP A 297 7.84 6.68 -17.96
C ASP A 297 9.26 7.27 -18.09
N GLY A 298 9.74 7.50 -19.32
CA GLY A 298 11.09 8.02 -19.57
C GLY A 298 11.27 9.54 -19.40
N ALA A 299 10.27 10.25 -18.86
CA ALA A 299 10.30 11.71 -18.67
C ALA A 299 10.06 12.08 -17.20
N ILE A 300 10.91 11.60 -16.29
CA ILE A 300 10.83 11.96 -14.87
C ILE A 300 11.87 13.04 -14.56
N SER A 301 11.38 14.18 -14.06
CA SER A 301 12.20 15.27 -13.51
C SER A 301 12.67 14.93 -12.09
N THR A 302 13.85 15.45 -11.72
CA THR A 302 14.40 15.35 -10.37
C THR A 302 13.59 16.19 -9.38
N VAL A 303 12.57 15.59 -8.76
CA VAL A 303 11.83 16.21 -7.66
C VAL A 303 12.45 15.75 -6.35
N GLN A 304 12.83 16.69 -5.49
CA GLN A 304 13.16 16.37 -4.10
C GLN A 304 11.90 15.78 -3.44
N ALA A 305 11.98 14.50 -3.08
CA ALA A 305 10.86 13.74 -2.58
C ALA A 305 11.00 13.48 -1.08
N LEU A 306 9.98 13.84 -0.30
CA LEU A 306 9.86 13.36 1.07
C LEU A 306 9.42 11.90 1.02
N LYS A 307 10.24 10.99 1.58
CA LYS A 307 9.96 9.54 1.54
C LYS A 307 9.14 9.04 2.70
N GLU A 308 9.26 9.68 3.86
CA GLU A 308 8.56 9.26 5.07
C GLU A 308 8.27 10.47 5.95
N VAL A 309 7.08 10.47 6.55
CA VAL A 309 6.72 11.37 7.65
C VAL A 309 6.34 10.52 8.85
N THR A 310 6.89 10.87 10.01
CA THR A 310 6.43 10.33 11.30
C THR A 310 5.53 11.35 12.01
N ILE A 311 4.32 10.93 12.35
CA ILE A 311 3.31 11.69 13.06
C ILE A 311 3.14 11.07 14.46
N LYS A 312 3.21 11.91 15.49
CA LYS A 312 2.92 11.54 16.87
C LYS A 312 1.70 12.31 17.35
N PRO A 313 0.85 11.73 18.22
CA PRO A 313 -0.29 12.40 18.79
C PRO A 313 0.18 13.64 19.52
N ILE A 314 -0.39 14.78 19.15
CA ILE A 314 -0.14 16.04 19.84
C ILE A 314 -1.14 16.14 20.98
N SER A 315 -0.70 16.64 22.13
CA SER A 315 -1.56 16.77 23.32
C SER A 315 -2.67 17.82 23.17
N ALA A 316 -2.78 18.48 22.02
CA ALA A 316 -3.81 19.46 21.70
C ALA A 316 -5.05 18.73 21.14
N PRO A 317 -6.19 18.76 21.85
CA PRO A 317 -7.40 17.99 21.47
C PRO A 317 -7.89 18.27 20.04
N ASP A 318 -7.77 19.52 19.59
CA ASP A 318 -8.27 19.96 18.27
C ASP A 318 -7.46 19.40 17.09
N LEU A 319 -6.23 18.94 17.32
CA LEU A 319 -5.37 18.34 16.28
C LEU A 319 -5.47 16.81 16.26
N ILE A 320 -6.01 16.21 17.32
CA ILE A 320 -6.21 14.76 17.38
C ILE A 320 -7.24 14.35 16.34
N SER A 321 -8.33 15.09 16.15
CA SER A 321 -9.33 14.78 15.10
C SER A 321 -8.71 14.73 13.71
N ASP A 322 -7.82 15.67 13.39
CA ASP A 322 -7.17 15.77 12.08
C ASP A 322 -6.14 14.65 11.88
N GLN A 323 -5.36 14.32 12.92
CA GLN A 323 -4.46 13.17 12.91
C GLN A 323 -5.21 11.83 12.82
N LEU A 324 -6.40 11.75 13.40
CA LEU A 324 -7.29 10.58 13.28
C LEU A 324 -7.92 10.49 11.89
N MET A 325 -8.27 11.60 11.25
CA MET A 325 -8.71 11.60 9.85
C MET A 325 -7.59 11.09 8.92
N LEU A 326 -6.37 11.59 9.10
CA LEU A 326 -5.18 11.09 8.39
C LEU A 326 -4.97 9.58 8.54
N SER A 327 -5.27 9.04 9.73
CA SER A 327 -5.12 7.61 10.02
C SER A 327 -6.09 6.72 9.23
N HIS A 328 -7.15 7.29 8.68
CA HIS A 328 -8.11 6.59 7.83
C HIS A 328 -7.68 6.51 6.36
N PHE A 329 -6.60 7.18 5.96
CA PHE A 329 -6.21 7.17 4.56
C PHE A 329 -5.70 5.81 4.10
N GLU A 330 -6.05 5.51 2.86
CA GLU A 330 -5.69 4.26 2.20
C GLU A 330 -4.44 4.49 1.35
N PRO A 331 -3.75 3.41 0.93
CA PRO A 331 -2.70 3.54 -0.05
C PRO A 331 -3.24 4.25 -1.31
N LEU A 332 -2.40 5.12 -1.90
CA LEU A 332 -2.67 6.01 -3.04
C LEU A 332 -3.49 7.26 -2.76
N THR A 333 -4.03 7.47 -1.56
CA THR A 333 -4.65 8.75 -1.21
C THR A 333 -3.63 9.87 -1.38
N SER A 334 -4.07 10.97 -2.01
CA SER A 334 -3.23 12.16 -2.24
C SER A 334 -3.22 13.07 -1.02
N LEU A 335 -2.02 13.56 -0.68
CA LEU A 335 -1.68 14.32 0.51
C LEU A 335 -0.82 15.54 0.13
N GLY A 336 -1.26 16.74 0.49
CA GLY A 336 -0.44 17.94 0.43
C GLY A 336 0.54 17.95 1.60
N VAL A 337 1.80 18.26 1.36
CA VAL A 337 2.81 18.37 2.43
C VAL A 337 3.37 19.77 2.42
N ASN A 338 3.05 20.54 3.46
CA ASN A 338 3.50 21.91 3.68
C ASN A 338 4.28 22.02 5.00
N LEU A 339 5.58 21.68 4.98
CA LEU A 339 6.39 21.56 6.20
C LEU A 339 7.64 22.44 6.16
N PRO A 340 8.04 23.07 7.27
CA PRO A 340 9.31 23.77 7.36
C PRO A 340 10.48 22.77 7.33
N PHE A 341 11.51 23.07 6.55
CA PHE A 341 12.73 22.25 6.47
C PHE A 341 13.91 22.94 7.12
N VAL A 342 14.63 22.19 7.97
CA VAL A 342 15.89 22.67 8.56
C VAL A 342 16.87 23.02 7.43
N GLY A 343 17.34 24.26 7.40
CA GLY A 343 18.28 24.75 6.39
C GLY A 343 17.66 25.36 5.14
N HIS A 344 16.33 25.45 5.04
CA HIS A 344 15.63 26.10 3.92
C HIS A 344 14.82 27.30 4.42
N ALA A 345 14.78 28.38 3.62
CA ALA A 345 14.08 29.61 3.98
C ALA A 345 12.57 29.55 3.73
N SER A 346 12.09 28.53 3.01
CA SER A 346 10.69 28.30 2.69
C SER A 346 10.27 26.89 3.09
N ASN A 347 8.98 26.71 3.33
CA ASN A 347 8.38 25.40 3.51
C ASN A 347 8.54 24.57 2.24
N TYR A 348 8.65 23.27 2.42
CA TYR A 348 8.42 22.30 1.37
C TYR A 348 6.93 22.18 1.15
N ASP A 349 6.50 22.37 -0.09
CA ASP A 349 5.10 22.48 -0.48
C ASP A 349 4.88 21.65 -1.74
N VAL A 350 4.62 20.36 -1.55
CA VAL A 350 4.55 19.38 -2.65
C VAL A 350 3.50 18.32 -2.35
N ASP A 351 2.69 18.00 -3.36
CA ASP A 351 1.72 16.91 -3.30
C ASP A 351 2.38 15.54 -3.40
N HIS A 352 1.94 14.64 -2.53
CA HIS A 352 2.41 13.27 -2.40
C HIS A 352 1.26 12.27 -2.52
N ARG A 353 1.61 11.02 -2.83
CA ARG A 353 0.76 9.86 -2.61
C ARG A 353 1.23 9.11 -1.38
N ILE A 354 0.28 8.58 -0.63
CA ILE A 354 0.57 7.66 0.46
C ILE A 354 0.88 6.28 -0.13
N GLU A 355 2.13 5.85 -0.04
CA GLU A 355 2.56 4.52 -0.45
C GLU A 355 2.37 3.50 0.66
N THR A 356 2.70 3.87 1.89
CA THR A 356 2.57 2.98 3.05
C THR A 356 2.06 3.71 4.27
N VAL A 357 1.29 2.99 5.08
CA VAL A 357 0.84 3.46 6.39
C VAL A 357 1.27 2.44 7.43
N THR A 358 1.93 2.92 8.48
CA THR A 358 2.29 2.12 9.65
C THR A 358 1.76 2.80 10.89
N HIS A 359 1.08 2.06 11.77
CA HIS A 359 0.80 2.51 13.12
C HIS A 359 1.53 1.64 14.12
N GLU A 360 2.14 2.28 15.09
CA GLU A 360 2.76 1.66 16.26
C GLU A 360 2.08 2.26 17.49
N MET A 361 1.49 1.40 18.31
CA MET A 361 0.67 1.79 19.46
C MET A 361 1.18 1.06 20.69
N THR A 362 1.35 1.80 21.77
CA THR A 362 1.65 1.34 23.12
C THR A 362 0.63 1.97 24.07
N GLU A 363 0.47 1.45 25.27
CA GLU A 363 -0.50 1.96 26.26
C GLU A 363 -0.45 3.50 26.48
N GLN A 364 0.69 4.13 26.20
CA GLN A 364 0.91 5.56 26.47
C GLN A 364 1.16 6.40 25.22
N ASP A 365 1.34 5.76 24.06
CA ASP A 365 1.84 6.44 22.87
C ASP A 365 1.34 5.79 21.60
N TRP A 366 1.16 6.61 20.58
CA TRP A 366 0.86 6.18 19.23
C TRP A 366 1.81 6.88 18.27
N THR A 367 2.22 6.19 17.23
CA THR A 367 3.03 6.78 16.19
C THR A 367 2.52 6.27 14.87
N MET A 368 2.23 7.18 13.96
CA MET A 368 1.89 6.87 12.58
C MET A 368 3.08 7.23 11.69
N LYS A 369 3.42 6.35 10.76
CA LYS A 369 4.41 6.62 9.72
C LYS A 369 3.75 6.51 8.37
N LEU A 370 3.87 7.56 7.58
CA LEU A 370 3.41 7.61 6.20
C LEU A 370 4.63 7.51 5.29
N GLY A 371 4.74 6.44 4.53
CA GLY A 371 5.69 6.37 3.42
C GLY A 371 5.07 7.04 2.20
N LEU A 372 5.81 7.93 1.57
CA LEU A 372 5.31 8.86 0.56
C LEU A 372 6.09 8.74 -0.76
N SER A 373 5.41 9.06 -1.85
CA SER A 373 5.99 9.29 -3.18
C SER A 373 5.46 10.60 -3.76
N PRO A 374 6.24 11.36 -4.55
CA PRO A 374 5.72 12.56 -5.21
C PRO A 374 4.57 12.22 -6.15
N TYR A 375 3.54 13.05 -6.16
CA TYR A 375 2.44 12.92 -7.12
C TYR A 375 2.94 13.17 -8.56
N ASP A 376 2.41 12.43 -9.56
CA ASP A 376 2.98 12.41 -10.91
C ASP A 376 2.94 13.76 -11.66
N THR A 377 1.98 14.64 -11.36
CA THR A 377 1.95 15.99 -11.97
C THR A 377 3.20 16.81 -11.59
N ASN A 378 3.76 16.56 -10.40
CA ASN A 378 5.00 17.20 -9.96
C ASN A 378 6.24 16.62 -10.67
N ARG A 379 6.15 15.41 -11.24
CA ARG A 379 7.23 14.77 -12.01
C ARG A 379 7.32 15.23 -13.46
N GLN A 380 6.26 15.81 -14.01
CA GLN A 380 6.13 16.12 -15.45
C GLN A 380 6.63 17.52 -15.88
N THR A 381 7.21 18.33 -15.01
CA THR A 381 7.47 19.76 -15.30
C THR A 381 8.78 20.10 -16.05
N ARG A 382 9.41 19.17 -16.79
CA ARG A 382 10.64 19.49 -17.57
C ARG A 382 10.79 18.82 -18.94
N SER A 383 9.71 18.55 -19.67
CA SER A 383 9.78 17.85 -20.97
C SER A 383 9.91 18.73 -22.23
N ASP A 384 10.51 19.93 -22.16
CA ASP A 384 10.50 20.86 -23.30
C ASP A 384 11.69 20.74 -24.28
N ASN A 385 12.64 19.82 -24.08
CA ASN A 385 13.73 19.61 -25.05
C ASN A 385 13.67 18.21 -25.67
N TRP A 386 12.91 18.11 -26.76
CA TRP A 386 12.96 17.00 -27.71
C TRP A 386 14.22 17.14 -28.58
N HIS A 387 15.04 16.11 -28.67
CA HIS A 387 16.07 16.01 -29.71
C HIS A 387 15.86 14.72 -30.49
N GLU A 388 15.69 14.84 -31.81
CA GLU A 388 15.77 13.70 -32.72
C GLU A 388 17.18 13.12 -32.67
N VAL A 389 17.30 11.86 -32.27
CA VAL A 389 18.55 11.11 -32.43
C VAL A 389 18.64 10.72 -33.89
N GLY A 390 19.37 11.54 -34.67
CA GLY A 390 19.68 11.26 -36.06
C GLY A 390 20.38 9.91 -36.20
N VAL A 391 19.89 9.10 -37.14
CA VAL A 391 20.53 7.86 -37.57
C VAL A 391 21.91 8.22 -38.14
N ALA A 392 22.95 8.13 -37.31
CA ALA A 392 24.31 8.25 -37.79
C ALA A 392 24.60 7.01 -38.66
N ASN A 393 24.55 7.20 -39.98
CA ASN A 393 25.11 6.29 -40.96
C ASN A 393 26.55 5.95 -40.56
N GLN A 394 26.77 4.76 -40.00
CA GLN A 394 28.11 4.20 -39.88
C GLN A 394 28.60 3.86 -41.29
N THR A 395 29.28 4.81 -41.93
CA THR A 395 30.14 4.53 -43.07
C THR A 395 31.27 3.63 -42.59
N SER A 396 31.23 2.38 -43.01
CA SER A 396 32.29 1.39 -42.80
C SER A 396 33.60 1.90 -43.41
N GLY A 397 34.52 2.37 -42.58
CA GLY A 397 35.91 2.59 -42.96
C GLY A 397 36.57 1.26 -43.27
N ARG A 398 36.68 0.93 -44.56
CA ARG A 398 37.54 -0.15 -45.06
C ARG A 398 38.98 0.38 -45.02
N PRO A 399 39.95 -0.30 -44.38
CA PRO A 399 41.33 0.15 -44.43
C PRO A 399 41.90 -0.15 -45.83
N ALA A 400 42.47 0.87 -46.47
CA ALA A 400 43.28 0.69 -47.67
C ALA A 400 44.74 0.50 -47.27
N GLU A 401 45.41 -0.33 -48.06
CA GLU A 401 46.81 -0.78 -48.01
C GLU A 401 47.87 0.33 -47.93
#